data_AF-A0AAV5LEU8-F1
#
_entry.id   AF-A0AAV5LEU8-F1
#
_cell.length_a   1.000
_cell.length_b   1.000
_cell.length_c   1.000
_cell.angle_alpha   90.00
_cell.angle_beta   90.00
_cell.angle_gamma   90.00
#
_symmetry.space_group_name_H-M   'P 1'
#
loop_
_entity.id
_entity.type
_entity.pdbx_description
1 polymer ?
#
loop_
_entity_poly.entity_id
_entity_poly.type
_entity_poly.pdbx_seq_one_letter_code
_entity_poly.pdbx_strand_id
1 'polypeptide(L)' 'MGSESQAPKLPVLDFTKGNLKPGTESWLSACKNVRKALEEYGCFIVEYDKFPSDHRSAVFSAMEELFDLATETK' A
#
# COMPACT_ATOMS: atom_id res chain seq x y z
N MET A 1 30.83 11.73 -8.17
CA MET A 1 30.12 11.82 -6.88
C MET A 1 28.64 11.85 -7.20
N GLY A 2 27.92 10.76 -6.95
CA GLY A 2 26.47 10.76 -7.10
C GLY A 2 25.89 11.54 -5.93
N SER A 3 25.17 12.63 -6.20
CA SER A 3 24.38 13.29 -5.17
C SER A 3 23.41 12.27 -4.60
N GLU A 4 23.51 12.00 -3.30
CA GLU A 4 22.43 11.38 -2.52
C GLU A 4 21.23 12.33 -2.57
N SER A 5 20.46 12.20 -3.64
CA SER A 5 19.16 12.83 -3.76
C SER A 5 18.31 12.10 -2.75
N GLN A 6 17.88 12.77 -1.67
CA GLN A 6 16.94 12.19 -0.72
C GLN A 6 15.74 11.69 -1.53
N ALA A 7 15.54 10.36 -1.56
CA ALA A 7 14.46 9.79 -2.34
C ALA A 7 13.14 10.47 -1.93
N PRO A 8 12.32 10.94 -2.90
CA PRO A 8 11.07 11.59 -2.57
C PRO A 8 10.23 10.64 -1.71
N LYS A 9 9.81 11.14 -0.54
CA LYS A 9 8.95 10.35 0.36
C LYS A 9 7.63 10.10 -0.35
N LEU A 10 7.26 8.83 -0.50
CA LEU A 10 6.00 8.45 -1.11
C LEU A 10 4.82 9.01 -0.28
N PRO A 11 3.75 9.46 -0.95
CA PRO A 11 2.55 9.92 -0.25
C PRO A 11 1.92 8.75 0.52
N VAL A 12 1.51 9.03 1.76
CA VAL A 12 0.74 8.10 2.61
C VAL A 12 -0.71 8.57 2.63
N LEU A 13 -1.64 7.71 2.22
CA LEU A 13 -3.06 8.00 2.18
C LEU A 13 -3.79 7.26 3.31
N ASP A 14 -4.48 8.01 4.16
CA ASP A 14 -5.27 7.48 5.27
C ASP A 14 -6.65 7.02 4.79
N PHE A 15 -6.89 5.70 4.81
CA PHE A 15 -8.17 5.07 4.48
C PHE A 15 -8.89 4.53 5.73
N THR A 16 -8.39 4.84 6.93
CA THR A 16 -8.97 4.41 8.21
C THR A 16 -10.20 5.24 8.60
N LYS A 17 -10.27 6.50 8.14
CA LYS A 17 -11.40 7.39 8.43
C LYS A 17 -12.65 6.99 7.64
N GLY A 18 -13.72 6.71 8.38
CA GLY A 18 -14.94 6.05 7.91
C GLY A 18 -15.68 6.70 6.74
N ASN A 19 -16.31 5.81 5.95
CA ASN A 19 -17.17 6.04 4.78
C ASN A 19 -16.49 6.65 3.55
N LEU A 20 -15.56 5.90 2.96
CA LEU A 20 -15.29 5.91 1.51
C LEU A 20 -16.47 5.31 0.73
N LYS A 21 -17.68 5.84 0.94
CA LYS A 21 -18.87 5.40 0.20
C LYS A 21 -18.93 6.14 -1.12
N PRO A 22 -19.16 5.44 -2.25
CA PRO A 22 -19.32 6.10 -3.54
C PRO A 22 -20.33 7.24 -3.46
N GLY A 23 -19.99 8.39 -4.05
CA GLY A 23 -20.85 9.58 -4.10
C GLY A 23 -20.74 10.53 -2.90
N THR A 24 -19.95 10.21 -1.88
CA THR A 24 -19.68 11.13 -0.76
C THR A 24 -18.52 12.08 -1.07
N GLU A 25 -18.44 13.22 -0.36
CA GLU A 25 -17.31 14.14 -0.48
C GLU A 25 -15.98 13.51 -0.06
N SER A 26 -15.99 12.66 0.97
CA SER A 26 -14.83 11.86 1.40
C SER A 26 -14.34 10.93 0.29
N TRP A 27 -15.26 10.28 -0.43
CA TRP A 27 -14.92 9.45 -1.60
C TRP A 27 -14.29 10.27 -2.73
N LEU A 28 -14.89 11.40 -3.10
CA LEU A 28 -14.35 12.28 -4.14
C LEU A 28 -12.96 12.82 -3.75
N SER A 29 -12.76 13.17 -2.49
CA SER A 29 -11.46 13.60 -1.97
C SER A 29 -10.42 12.47 -2.06
N ALA A 30 -10.79 11.25 -1.66
CA ALA A 30 -9.90 10.09 -1.76
C ALA A 30 -9.51 9.80 -3.23
N CYS A 31 -10.47 9.84 -4.16
CA CYS A 31 -10.19 9.67 -5.59
C CYS A 31 -9.21 10.74 -6.12
N LYS A 32 -9.37 12.00 -5.71
CA LYS A 32 -8.44 13.09 -6.07
C LYS A 32 -7.04 12.83 -5.53
N ASN A 33 -6.92 12.41 -4.28
CA ASN A 33 -5.64 12.13 -3.64
C ASN A 33 -4.93 10.93 -4.31
N VAL A 34 -5.65 9.85 -4.59
CA VAL A 34 -5.12 8.68 -5.31
C VAL A 34 -4.65 9.07 -6.71
N ARG A 35 -5.47 9.80 -7.47
CA ARG A 35 -5.10 10.26 -8.82
C ARG A 35 -3.82 11.09 -8.78
N LYS A 36 -3.77 12.10 -7.91
CA LYS A 36 -2.61 12.98 -7.77
C LYS A 36 -1.34 12.19 -7.43
N ALA A 37 -1.44 11.24 -6.50
CA ALA A 37 -0.29 10.41 -6.12
C ALA A 37 0.22 9.56 -7.29
N LEU A 38 -0.67 8.98 -8.10
CA LEU A 38 -0.28 8.22 -9.28
C LEU A 38 0.32 9.09 -10.38
N GLU A 39 -0.25 10.29 -10.61
CA GLU A 39 0.25 11.24 -11.60
C GLU A 39 1.64 11.79 -11.24
N GLU A 40 1.88 12.10 -9.96
CA GLU A 40 3.13 12.73 -9.50
C GLU A 40 4.23 11.72 -9.11
N TYR A 41 3.86 10.58 -8.52
CA TYR A 41 4.83 9.63 -7.91
C TYR A 41 4.77 8.23 -8.52
N GLY A 42 3.73 7.89 -9.29
CA GLY A 42 3.50 6.54 -9.81
C GLY A 42 3.05 5.51 -8.77
N CYS A 43 3.17 5.80 -7.47
CA CYS A 43 2.69 4.95 -6.38
C CYS A 43 2.45 5.74 -5.08
N PHE A 44 1.82 5.08 -4.10
CA PHE A 44 1.53 5.61 -2.77
C PHE A 44 1.44 4.47 -1.75
N ILE A 45 1.54 4.82 -0.47
CA ILE A 45 1.29 3.92 0.66
C ILE A 45 -0.13 4.20 1.16
N VAL A 46 -0.85 3.16 1.56
CA VAL A 46 -2.18 3.31 2.15
C VAL A 46 -2.17 2.82 3.60
N GLU A 47 -2.77 3.59 4.50
CA GLU A 47 -3.08 3.16 5.86
C GLU A 47 -4.51 2.61 5.87
N TYR A 48 -4.66 1.33 6.22
CA TYR A 48 -5.94 0.64 6.18
C TYR A 48 -6.10 -0.25 7.42
N ASP A 49 -7.11 0.04 8.23
CA ASP A 49 -7.36 -0.57 9.54
C ASP A 49 -8.29 -1.78 9.48
N LYS A 50 -8.99 -1.98 8.36
CA LYS A 50 -9.94 -3.09 8.19
C LYS A 50 -9.29 -4.39 7.70
N PHE A 51 -7.98 -4.43 7.53
CA PHE A 51 -7.28 -5.68 7.22
C PHE A 51 -6.96 -6.42 8.53
N PRO A 52 -7.56 -7.59 8.80
CA PRO A 52 -7.28 -8.33 10.02
C PRO A 52 -5.79 -8.66 10.13
N SER A 53 -5.21 -8.42 11.31
CA SER A 53 -3.80 -8.69 11.62
C SER A 53 -3.38 -10.11 11.26
N ASP A 54 -4.28 -11.07 11.45
CA ASP A 54 -4.02 -12.50 11.37
C ASP A 54 -3.83 -12.98 9.92
N HIS A 55 -4.38 -12.26 8.93
CA HIS A 55 -4.13 -12.56 7.52
C HIS A 55 -2.72 -12.18 7.09
N ARG A 56 -2.15 -11.12 7.70
CA ARG A 56 -0.80 -10.69 7.37
C ARG A 56 0.20 -11.77 7.76
N SER A 57 0.12 -12.29 8.98
CA SER A 57 1.00 -13.38 9.44
C SER A 57 0.85 -14.63 8.58
N ALA A 58 -0.37 -15.05 8.25
CA ALA A 58 -0.59 -16.24 7.42
C ALA A 58 0.06 -16.13 6.03
N VAL A 59 -0.04 -14.98 5.38
CA VAL A 59 0.61 -14.74 4.07
C VAL A 59 2.13 -14.79 4.20
N PHE A 60 2.71 -14.14 5.22
CA PHE A 60 4.16 -14.14 5.41
C PHE A 60 4.69 -15.54 5.78
N SER A 61 3.99 -16.30 6.62
CA SER A 61 4.35 -17.67 6.95
C SER A 61 4.29 -18.59 5.72
N ALA A 62 3.25 -18.47 4.89
CA ALA A 62 3.17 -19.25 3.65
C ALA A 62 4.28 -18.86 2.64
N MET A 63 4.69 -17.59 2.60
CA MET A 63 5.83 -17.16 1.80
C MET A 63 7.14 -17.77 2.32
N GLU A 64 7.35 -17.80 3.63
CA GLU A 64 8.52 -18.44 4.24
C GLU A 64 8.61 -19.92 3.85
N GLU A 65 7.50 -20.66 4.02
CA GLU A 65 7.41 -22.06 3.59
C GLU A 65 7.72 -22.24 2.09
N LEU A 66 7.19 -21.36 1.22
CA LEU A 66 7.50 -21.37 -0.21
C LEU A 66 8.99 -21.13 -0.47
N PHE A 67 9.63 -20.21 0.26
CA PHE A 67 11.04 -19.89 0.10
C PHE A 67 11.98 -20.93 0.74
N ASP A 68 11.48 -21.84 1.58
CA ASP A 68 12.24 -22.97 2.11
C ASP A 68 12.30 -24.17 1.15
N LEU A 69 11.43 -24.22 0.15
CA LEU A 69 11.45 -25.27 -0.87
C LEU A 69 12.75 -25.22 -1.71
N ALA A 70 13.11 -26.35 -2.33
CA ALA A 70 14.20 -26.38 -3.30
C ALA A 70 13.87 -25.49 -4.51
N THR A 71 14.88 -24.85 -5.10
CA THR A 71 14.69 -23.94 -6.25
C THR A 71 13.97 -24.59 -7.43
N GLU A 72 14.15 -25.89 -7.65
CA GLU A 72 13.47 -26.64 -8.72
C GLU A 72 11.96 -26.83 -8.45
N THR A 73 11.54 -26.68 -7.19
CA THR A 73 10.15 -26.87 -6.74
C THR A 73 9.40 -25.55 -6.58
N LYS A 74 10.10 -24.43 -6.37
CA LYS A 74 9.51 -23.08 -6.40
C LYS A 74 9.08 -22.69 -7.80
#